data_AF-A0A484GIQ0-F1
#
_entry.id   AF-A0A484GIQ0-F1
#
_cell.length_a   1.000
_cell.length_b   1.000
_cell.length_c   1.000
_cell.angle_alpha   90.00
_cell.angle_beta   90.00
_cell.angle_gamma   90.00
#
_symmetry.space_group_name_H-M   'P 1'
#
loop_
_entity.id
_entity.type
_entity.pdbx_description
1 polymer ?
#
loop_
_entity_poly.entity_id
_entity_poly.type
_entity_poly.pdbx_seq_one_letter_code
_entity_poly.pdbx_strand_id
1 'polypeptide(L)' 'IKFSPLVASHPVKTIKGTSMHIYPLVGRYVFTSSLSNLLTQKCNVCSRPISKNDEVPVIRGQHKSQ' A
#
# COMPACT_ATOMS: atom_id res chain seq x y z
N ILE A 1 -13.36 -12.55 10.12
CA ILE A 1 -14.70 -11.90 10.08
C ILE A 1 -14.54 -10.47 10.55
N LYS A 2 -15.20 -9.50 9.92
CA LYS A 2 -15.16 -8.10 10.35
C LYS A 2 -16.35 -7.80 11.25
N PHE A 3 -16.11 -7.23 12.42
CA PHE A 3 -17.13 -7.01 13.45
C PHE A 3 -17.80 -5.63 13.39
N SER A 4 -17.21 -4.67 12.67
CA SER A 4 -17.74 -3.31 12.60
C SER A 4 -18.84 -3.18 11.53
N PRO A 5 -20.05 -2.72 11.89
CA PRO A 5 -21.14 -2.51 10.95
C PRO A 5 -20.90 -1.30 10.01
N LEU A 6 -19.99 -0.40 10.37
CA LEU A 6 -19.66 0.78 9.58
C LEU A 6 -18.76 0.48 8.37
N VAL A 7 -18.21 -0.74 8.29
CA VAL A 7 -17.35 -1.07 7.17
C VAL A 7 -18.03 -2.03 6.21
N ALA A 8 -18.26 -1.52 5.00
CA ALA A 8 -18.83 -2.27 3.91
C ALA A 8 -17.90 -3.42 3.46
N SER A 9 -18.49 -4.59 3.26
CA SER A 9 -17.91 -5.74 2.57
C SER A 9 -18.34 -5.84 1.09
N HIS A 10 -19.28 -4.99 0.66
CA HIS A 10 -19.86 -5.06 -0.67
C HIS A 10 -18.83 -4.63 -1.73
N PRO A 11 -18.59 -5.42 -2.79
CA PRO A 11 -17.49 -5.20 -3.73
C PRO A 11 -17.60 -3.85 -4.45
N VAL A 12 -18.81 -3.44 -4.85
CA VAL A 12 -19.05 -2.14 -5.51
C VAL A 12 -18.68 -0.97 -4.60
N LYS A 13 -18.97 -1.05 -3.30
CA LYS A 13 -18.64 0.00 -2.33
C LYS A 13 -17.13 0.08 -2.12
N THR A 14 -16.46 -1.07 -2.07
CA THR A 14 -14.99 -1.15 -1.96
C THR A 14 -14.31 -0.56 -3.20
N ILE A 15 -14.71 -0.94 -4.41
CA ILE A 15 -14.13 -0.45 -5.67
C ILE A 15 -14.30 1.07 -5.81
N LYS A 16 -15.49 1.60 -5.46
CA LYS A 16 -15.72 3.04 -5.46
C LYS A 16 -14.87 3.76 -4.41
N GLY A 17 -14.69 3.16 -3.24
CA GLY A 17 -13.86 3.71 -2.16
C GLY A 17 -12.36 3.72 -2.46
N THR A 18 -11.85 2.78 -3.26
CA THR A 18 -10.45 2.76 -3.72
C THR A 18 -10.21 3.59 -4.99
N SER A 19 -11.25 4.21 -5.55
CA SER A 19 -11.08 5.08 -6.73
C SER A 19 -10.15 6.24 -6.41
N MET A 20 -8.96 6.21 -7.01
CA MET A 20 -7.89 7.17 -6.74
C MET A 20 -8.23 8.59 -7.19
N HIS A 21 -9.25 8.72 -8.04
CA HIS A 21 -9.79 10.00 -8.48
C HIS A 21 -10.44 10.81 -7.35
N ILE A 22 -10.77 10.19 -6.23
CA ILE A 22 -11.62 10.82 -5.20
C ILE A 22 -10.77 11.49 -4.09
N TYR A 23 -9.53 11.03 -3.83
CA TYR A 23 -8.70 11.58 -2.74
C TYR A 23 -7.19 11.47 -3.01
N PRO A 24 -6.50 12.55 -3.46
CA PRO A 24 -5.04 12.52 -3.67
C PRO A 24 -4.26 12.21 -2.38
N LEU A 25 -4.77 12.66 -1.22
CA LEU A 25 -4.15 12.38 0.08
C LEU A 25 -4.23 10.91 0.48
N VAL A 26 -5.35 10.24 0.17
CA VAL A 26 -5.57 8.81 0.45
C VAL A 26 -4.84 7.94 -0.57
N GLY A 27 -4.74 8.38 -1.83
CA GLY A 27 -3.99 7.69 -2.88
C GLY A 27 -2.54 7.41 -2.50
N ARG A 28 -1.90 8.34 -1.75
CA ARG A 28 -0.54 8.12 -1.21
C ARG A 28 -0.44 6.89 -0.31
N TYR A 29 -1.48 6.60 0.48
CA TYR A 29 -1.52 5.44 1.37
C TYR A 29 -1.93 4.14 0.68
N VAL A 30 -2.46 4.22 -0.55
CA VAL A 30 -2.72 3.03 -1.38
C VAL A 30 -1.43 2.51 -2.02
N PHE A 31 -0.53 3.43 -2.40
CA PHE A 31 0.77 3.09 -2.98
C PHE A 31 1.87 2.96 -1.91
N THR A 32 1.88 1.82 -1.25
CA THR A 32 2.91 1.46 -0.26
C THR A 32 3.77 0.30 -0.73
N SER A 33 5.04 0.28 -0.32
CA SER A 33 5.94 -0.85 -0.51
C SER A 33 6.29 -1.51 0.83
N SER A 34 6.56 -2.81 0.81
CA SER A 34 7.14 -3.53 1.94
C SER A 34 8.59 -3.12 2.13
N LEU A 35 8.98 -2.90 3.38
CA LEU A 35 10.36 -2.61 3.73
C LEU A 35 11.19 -3.90 3.77
N SER A 36 12.50 -3.77 3.59
CA SER A 36 13.43 -4.88 3.81
C SER A 36 13.47 -5.27 5.29
N ASN A 37 13.95 -6.48 5.60
CA ASN A 37 14.06 -6.95 6.98
C ASN A 37 14.88 -5.98 7.86
N LEU A 38 15.97 -5.43 7.30
CA LEU A 38 16.82 -4.46 7.99
C LEU A 38 16.06 -3.17 8.35
N LEU A 39 15.30 -2.63 7.41
CA LEU A 39 14.52 -1.41 7.62
C LEU A 39 13.31 -1.66 8.53
N THR A 40 12.71 -2.84 8.45
CA THR A 40 11.62 -3.26 9.33
C THR A 40 12.09 -3.34 10.78
N GLN A 41 13.28 -3.89 11.03
CA GLN A 41 13.87 -3.94 12.37
C GLN A 41 14.24 -2.55 12.92
N LYS A 42 14.77 -1.66 12.07
CA LYS A 42 15.15 -0.30 12.49
C LYS A 42 13.95 0.60 12.78
N CYS A 43 12.93 0.54 11.94
CA CYS A 43 11.80 1.46 11.98
C CYS A 43 10.56 0.87 12.67
N ASN A 44 10.58 -0.43 12.98
CA ASN A 44 9.47 -1.19 13.56
C ASN A 44 8.15 -1.06 12.75
N VAL A 45 8.26 -0.96 11.43
CA VAL A 45 7.12 -0.87 10.50
C VAL A 45 7.35 -1.79 9.31
N CYS A 46 6.29 -2.44 8.83
CA CYS A 46 6.38 -3.42 7.74
C CYS A 46 6.34 -2.79 6.33
N SER A 47 5.67 -1.65 6.18
CA SER A 47 5.49 -0.98 4.90
C SER A 47 5.43 0.54 5.06
N ARG A 48 5.68 1.25 3.96
CA ARG A 48 5.64 2.71 3.92
C ARG A 48 5.18 3.21 2.55
N PRO A 49 4.50 4.37 2.46
CA PRO A 49 4.22 5.03 1.18
C PRO A 49 5.51 5.29 0.39
N ILE A 50 5.49 4.95 -0.89
CA ILE A 50 6.65 5.08 -1.78
C ILE A 50 6.90 6.55 -2.09
N SER A 51 8.15 6.98 -2.05
CA SER A 51 8.61 8.31 -2.48
C SER A 51 9.49 8.20 -3.74
N LYS A 52 9.61 9.31 -4.49
CA LYS A 52 10.47 9.39 -5.68
C LYS A 52 11.96 9.17 -5.41
N ASN A 53 12.39 9.41 -4.17
CA ASN A 53 13.79 9.32 -3.75
C ASN A 53 14.11 7.98 -3.08
N ASP A 54 13.14 7.05 -2.99
CA ASP A 54 13.37 5.76 -2.37
C ASP A 54 13.96 4.80 -3.41
N GLU A 55 15.06 4.13 -3.06
CA GLU A 55 15.59 3.00 -3.83
C GLU A 55 14.79 1.75 -3.50
N VAL A 56 14.14 1.14 -4.50
CA VAL A 56 13.26 0.00 -4.30
C VAL A 56 13.55 -1.08 -5.35
N PRO A 57 13.92 -2.31 -4.94
CA PRO A 57 14.11 -3.40 -5.89
C PRO A 57 12.77 -3.93 -6.39
N VAL A 58 12.74 -4.40 -7.64
CA VAL A 58 11.53 -5.01 -8.21
C VAL A 58 11.40 -6.47 -7.76
N ILE A 59 10.32 -6.82 -7.06
CA ILE A 59 10.14 -8.16 -6.44
C ILE A 59 9.44 -9.16 -7.37
N ARG A 60 8.59 -8.69 -8.30
CA ARG A 60 7.78 -9.52 -9.20
C ARG A 60 7.71 -8.90 -10.59
N GLY A 61 7.42 -9.72 -11.61
CA GLY A 61 7.34 -9.31 -13.01
C GLY A 61 8.63 -9.55 -13.78
N GLN A 62 8.68 -9.06 -15.03
CA GLN A 62 9.80 -9.30 -15.95
C GLN A 62 11.12 -8.65 -15.49
N HIS A 63 11.04 -7.52 -14.78
CA HIS A 63 12.19 -6.77 -14.29
C HIS A 63 12.63 -7.15 -12.87
N LYS A 64 12.30 -8.36 -12.40
CA LYS A 64 12.61 -8.78 -11.04
C LYS A 64 14.13 -8.71 -10.78
N SER A 65 14.50 -8.16 -9.62
CA SER A 65 15.90 -7.95 -9.18
C SER A 65 16.69 -6.89 -9.95
N GLN A 66 16.01 -6.05 -10.73
CA GLN A 66 16.55 -4.78 -11.21
C GLN A 66 16.45 -3.70 -10.12
#